data_AF-A0A370AQT8-F1
#
_entry.id   AF-A0A370AQT8-F1
#
_cell.length_a   1.000
_cell.length_b   1.000
_cell.length_c   1.000
_cell.angle_alpha   90.00
_cell.angle_beta   90.00
_cell.angle_gamma   90.00
#
_symmetry.space_group_name_H-M   'P 1'
#
loop_
_entity.id
_entity.type
_entity.pdbx_description
1 polymer ?
#
loop_
_entity_poly.entity_id
_entity_poly.type
_entity_poly.pdbx_seq_one_letter_code
_entity_poly.pdbx_strand_id
1 'polypeptide(L)'
;MGAARASSAGTAGVIERALNRPPLLTTTTEDGFSHRLWSVTDPAELAEITGDLAHHQALIADGHHRWATYLRLSAEHAAANGSQGAAGAPEPWDFGLVLLIDTARYPLQVRAIHRLLHRLPVDRALRSLEGPPGSFRVRTVEGPLPRALETLAATAATGNAFLLAGDGRFHLVDRPDEDLLARTVRADRPAAWRALDATVLHATLLDHLWRIPDDPEHIAYIHDAQAAVAQAERHGGTAVLLHPVREDVVRDLARQGVTMPRKSTSFGPKPATGLVLRDLMRD
;
A
#
# COMPACT_ATOMS: atom_id res chain seq x y z
N MET A 1 8.83 -28.00 -8.53
CA MET A 1 9.61 -29.01 -7.78
C MET A 1 9.80 -28.47 -6.37
N GLY A 2 9.32 -29.21 -5.35
CA GLY A 2 9.39 -28.82 -3.94
C GLY A 2 8.13 -28.13 -3.41
N ALA A 3 7.04 -28.88 -3.22
CA ALA A 3 6.01 -28.48 -2.25
C ALA A 3 6.70 -28.47 -0.87
N ALA A 4 6.90 -27.27 -0.30
CA ALA A 4 7.42 -27.15 1.04
C ALA A 4 6.52 -27.98 1.97
N ARG A 5 7.08 -29.03 2.59
CA ARG A 5 6.42 -29.74 3.70
C ARG A 5 5.91 -28.66 4.67
N ALA A 6 4.60 -28.63 4.90
CA ALA A 6 4.04 -27.78 5.94
C ALA A 6 4.79 -28.10 7.24
N SER A 7 5.55 -27.14 7.73
CA SER A 7 6.23 -27.25 9.02
C SER A 7 5.15 -27.49 10.07
N SER A 8 5.18 -28.65 10.74
CA SER A 8 4.28 -28.93 11.87
C SER A 8 4.71 -28.21 13.15
N ALA A 9 5.77 -27.40 13.09
CA ALA A 9 6.37 -26.67 14.20
C ALA A 9 6.44 -25.15 13.89
N GLY A 10 6.60 -24.35 14.94
CA GLY A 10 6.64 -22.90 14.88
C GLY A 10 5.25 -22.27 14.72
N THR A 11 5.23 -20.98 14.40
CA THR A 11 3.99 -20.18 14.29
C THR A 11 3.02 -20.78 13.28
N ALA A 12 3.51 -21.26 12.12
CA ALA A 12 2.69 -21.90 11.11
C ALA A 12 2.02 -23.19 11.61
N GLY A 13 2.75 -24.00 12.39
CA GLY A 13 2.22 -25.23 12.99
C GLY A 13 1.11 -24.94 14.00
N VAL A 14 1.28 -23.90 14.82
CA VAL A 14 0.24 -23.44 15.77
C VAL A 14 -1.01 -22.98 15.02
N ILE A 15 -0.86 -22.24 13.91
CA ILE A 15 -1.99 -21.82 13.06
C ILE A 15 -2.76 -23.04 12.54
N GLU A 16 -2.08 -24.07 12.01
CA GLU A 16 -2.76 -25.28 11.52
C GLU A 16 -3.54 -25.99 12.64
N ARG A 17 -2.98 -26.08 13.85
CA ARG A 17 -3.71 -26.64 15.01
C ARG A 17 -4.88 -25.76 15.42
N ALA A 18 -4.75 -24.43 15.35
CA ALA A 18 -5.82 -23.48 15.60
C ALA A 18 -7.00 -23.67 14.65
N LEU A 19 -6.74 -23.84 13.35
CA LEU A 19 -7.78 -24.02 12.33
C LEU A 19 -8.61 -25.30 12.50
N ASN A 20 -8.11 -26.30 13.24
CA ASN A 20 -8.86 -27.52 13.57
C ASN A 20 -9.80 -27.37 14.79
N ARG A 21 -9.73 -26.24 15.51
CA ARG A 21 -10.65 -25.90 16.61
C ARG A 21 -11.86 -25.13 16.06
N PRO A 22 -13.01 -25.12 16.76
CA PRO A 22 -14.12 -24.25 16.41
C PRO A 22 -13.68 -22.77 16.41
N PRO A 23 -14.06 -21.96 15.41
CA PRO A 23 -13.76 -20.53 15.40
C PRO A 23 -14.52 -19.81 16.52
N LEU A 24 -13.88 -18.83 17.14
CA LEU A 24 -14.51 -17.91 18.10
C LEU A 24 -15.58 -17.04 17.43
N LEU A 25 -15.34 -16.64 16.18
CA LEU A 25 -16.24 -15.82 15.38
C LEU A 25 -16.22 -16.27 13.93
N THR A 26 -17.39 -16.32 13.30
CA THR A 26 -17.53 -16.41 11.83
C THR A 26 -18.56 -15.38 11.40
N THR A 27 -18.20 -14.51 10.46
CA THR A 27 -19.09 -13.48 9.93
C THR A 27 -18.76 -13.18 8.47
N THR A 28 -19.68 -12.56 7.75
CA THR A 28 -19.46 -12.02 6.41
C THR A 28 -19.80 -10.54 6.44
N THR A 29 -18.87 -9.71 6.02
CA THR A 29 -19.06 -8.26 5.97
C THR A 29 -19.87 -7.83 4.75
N GLU A 30 -20.37 -6.59 4.75
CA GLU A 30 -21.22 -6.04 3.68
C GLU A 30 -20.51 -6.02 2.31
N ASP A 31 -19.18 -6.00 2.29
CA ASP A 31 -18.35 -6.10 1.09
C ASP A 31 -18.17 -7.56 0.59
N GLY A 32 -18.85 -8.53 1.22
CA GLY A 32 -18.90 -9.93 0.81
C GLY A 32 -17.73 -10.78 1.28
N PHE A 33 -16.78 -10.23 2.06
CA PHE A 33 -15.67 -11.00 2.59
C PHE A 33 -16.07 -11.82 3.82
N SER A 34 -15.72 -13.11 3.83
CA SER A 34 -15.94 -13.98 4.98
C SER A 34 -14.75 -13.95 5.93
N HIS A 35 -15.03 -13.70 7.20
CA HIS A 35 -14.06 -13.65 8.29
C HIS A 35 -14.29 -14.81 9.24
N ARG A 36 -13.20 -15.50 9.59
CA ARG A 36 -13.15 -16.51 10.65
C ARG A 36 -12.02 -16.18 11.60
N LEU A 37 -12.31 -16.16 12.90
CA LEU A 37 -11.37 -15.81 13.95
C LEU A 37 -11.22 -16.98 14.92
N TRP A 38 -9.98 -17.30 15.27
CA TRP A 38 -9.65 -18.28 16.30
C TRP A 38 -8.81 -17.59 17.38
N SER A 39 -8.97 -18.03 18.63
CA SER A 39 -8.12 -17.61 19.73
C SER A 39 -7.03 -18.66 19.99
N VAL A 40 -5.81 -18.17 20.24
CA VAL A 40 -4.69 -18.98 20.71
C VAL A 40 -4.33 -18.46 22.10
N THR A 41 -4.66 -19.23 23.12
CA THR A 41 -4.48 -18.85 24.54
C THR A 41 -3.66 -19.88 25.32
N ASP A 42 -3.36 -21.03 24.73
CA ASP A 42 -2.54 -22.06 25.36
C ASP A 42 -1.10 -21.55 25.58
N PRO A 43 -0.57 -21.56 26.81
CA PRO A 43 0.75 -21.01 27.10
C PRO A 43 1.90 -21.68 26.32
N ALA A 44 1.80 -22.97 26.00
CA ALA A 44 2.82 -23.67 25.23
C ALA A 44 2.76 -23.25 23.74
N GLU A 45 1.55 -23.09 23.18
CA GLU A 45 1.38 -22.55 21.83
C GLU A 45 1.90 -21.10 21.72
N LEU A 46 1.63 -20.26 22.72
CA LEU A 46 2.15 -18.89 22.76
C LEU A 46 3.67 -18.84 22.88
N ALA A 47 4.27 -19.73 23.66
CA ALA A 47 5.73 -19.84 23.77
C ALA A 47 6.37 -20.30 22.44
N GLU A 48 5.72 -21.23 21.71
CA GLU A 48 6.17 -21.67 20.39
C GLU A 48 6.12 -20.53 19.36
N ILE A 49 5.01 -19.77 19.31
CA ILE A 49 4.90 -18.57 18.46
C ILE A 49 6.00 -17.56 18.79
N THR A 50 6.18 -17.28 20.09
CA THR A 50 7.15 -16.27 20.55
C THR A 50 8.58 -16.66 20.20
N GLY A 51 8.94 -17.93 20.41
CA GLY A 51 10.28 -18.44 20.09
C GLY A 51 10.58 -18.39 18.59
N ASP A 52 9.61 -18.74 17.75
CA ASP A 52 9.76 -18.69 16.30
C ASP A 52 9.85 -17.25 15.77
N LEU A 53 8.93 -16.37 16.19
CA LEU A 53 8.91 -14.98 15.73
C LEU A 53 10.10 -14.15 16.21
N ALA A 54 10.76 -14.52 17.31
CA ALA A 54 11.96 -13.83 17.80
C ALA A 54 13.12 -13.80 16.80
N HIS A 55 13.13 -14.72 15.83
CA HIS A 55 14.15 -14.80 14.78
C HIS A 55 13.77 -14.04 13.50
N HIS A 56 12.62 -13.35 13.49
CA HIS A 56 12.06 -12.71 12.32
C HIS A 56 11.95 -11.19 12.48
N GLN A 57 11.99 -10.49 11.35
CA GLN A 57 11.70 -9.06 11.26
C GLN A 57 10.44 -8.85 10.44
N ALA A 58 9.49 -8.07 10.98
CA ALA A 58 8.25 -7.75 10.29
C ALA A 58 8.42 -6.50 9.42
N LEU A 59 7.88 -6.55 8.20
CA LEU A 59 7.69 -5.38 7.34
C LEU A 59 6.37 -4.70 7.69
N ILE A 60 6.38 -3.39 7.93
CA ILE A 60 5.14 -2.60 8.06
C ILE A 60 4.54 -2.41 6.66
N ALA A 61 3.64 -3.31 6.26
CA ALA A 61 2.93 -3.21 4.98
C ALA A 61 1.88 -2.09 4.98
N ASP A 62 1.19 -1.88 6.13
CA ASP A 62 0.20 -0.83 6.34
C ASP A 62 0.22 -0.40 7.82
N GLY A 63 -0.20 0.82 8.10
CA GLY A 63 -0.29 1.35 9.47
C GLY A 63 0.91 2.17 9.94
N HIS A 64 1.74 2.70 9.05
CA HIS A 64 2.88 3.57 9.41
C HIS A 64 2.51 4.70 10.37
N HIS A 65 1.38 5.39 10.14
CA HIS A 65 0.89 6.42 11.07
C HIS A 65 0.48 5.83 12.42
N ARG A 66 -0.16 4.66 12.45
CA ARG A 66 -0.52 3.95 13.70
C ARG A 66 0.73 3.55 14.49
N TRP A 67 1.74 3.02 13.80
CA TRP A 67 3.02 2.67 14.39
C TRP A 67 3.74 3.89 14.98
N ALA A 68 3.78 5.00 14.26
CA ALA A 68 4.34 6.26 14.77
C ALA A 68 3.59 6.74 16.03
N THR A 69 2.27 6.59 16.07
CA THR A 69 1.47 6.88 17.28
C THR A 69 1.81 5.95 18.44
N TYR A 70 1.99 4.64 18.20
CA TYR A 70 2.41 3.71 19.26
C TYR A 70 3.76 4.10 19.86
N LEU A 71 4.77 4.40 19.03
CA LEU A 71 6.08 4.85 19.49
C LEU A 71 6.00 6.14 20.31
N ARG A 72 5.19 7.11 19.85
CA ARG A 72 4.98 8.36 20.55
C ARG A 72 4.34 8.15 21.93
N LEU A 73 3.28 7.34 22.01
CA LEU A 73 2.60 7.05 23.27
C LEU A 73 3.50 6.31 24.26
N SER A 74 4.27 5.31 23.80
CA SER A 74 5.26 4.62 24.64
C SER A 74 6.28 5.63 25.22
N ALA A 75 6.81 6.55 24.41
CA ALA A 75 7.75 7.56 24.87
C ALA A 75 7.13 8.57 25.85
N GLU A 76 5.90 9.04 25.60
CA GLU A 76 5.17 9.97 26.49
C GLU A 76 4.92 9.32 27.86
N HIS A 77 4.51 8.05 27.90
CA HIS A 77 4.27 7.32 29.16
C HIS A 77 5.55 6.95 29.89
N ALA A 78 6.62 6.57 29.16
CA ALA A 78 7.93 6.33 29.76
C ALA A 78 8.47 7.59 30.46
N ALA A 79 8.27 8.77 29.85
CA ALA A 79 8.67 10.05 30.45
C ALA A 79 7.82 10.42 31.68
N ALA A 80 6.51 10.18 31.64
CA ALA A 80 5.60 10.48 32.75
C ALA A 80 5.85 9.62 33.99
N ASN A 81 6.29 8.37 33.81
CA ASN A 81 6.51 7.41 34.89
C ASN A 81 7.92 7.53 35.54
N GLY A 82 8.79 8.42 35.04
CA GLY A 82 10.15 8.61 35.55
C GLY A 82 11.07 7.41 35.33
N SER A 83 12.34 7.54 35.71
CA SER A 83 13.40 6.53 35.53
C SER A 83 13.24 5.24 36.37
N GLN A 84 12.03 4.91 36.84
CA GLN A 84 11.68 3.57 37.32
C GLN A 84 11.41 2.59 36.15
N GLY A 85 11.31 3.09 34.91
CA GLY A 85 11.11 2.28 33.69
C GLY A 85 12.32 1.48 33.20
N ALA A 86 13.50 1.56 33.84
CA ALA A 86 14.66 0.76 33.44
C ALA A 86 14.65 -0.69 33.98
N ALA A 87 13.72 -1.03 34.89
CA ALA A 87 13.59 -2.37 35.47
C ALA A 87 12.13 -2.80 35.76
N GLY A 88 11.14 -2.10 35.19
CA GLY A 88 9.72 -2.38 35.37
C GLY A 88 9.17 -3.39 34.36
N ALA A 89 8.05 -4.04 34.71
CA ALA A 89 7.30 -4.88 33.78
C ALA A 89 6.78 -4.02 32.59
N PRO A 90 6.65 -4.59 31.37
CA PRO A 90 6.12 -3.86 30.23
C PRO A 90 4.75 -3.22 30.51
N GLU A 91 4.55 -1.98 30.07
CA GLU A 91 3.32 -1.22 30.22
C GLU A 91 2.37 -1.46 29.03
N PRO A 92 1.06 -1.19 29.14
CA PRO A 92 0.14 -1.30 28.01
C PRO A 92 0.59 -0.49 26.77
N TRP A 93 1.33 0.60 26.96
CA TRP A 93 1.80 1.47 25.88
C TRP A 93 3.00 0.92 25.12
N ASP A 94 3.66 -0.12 25.63
CA ASP A 94 4.80 -0.77 24.99
C ASP A 94 4.38 -1.79 23.93
N PHE A 95 3.09 -2.07 23.81
CA PHE A 95 2.54 -3.01 22.84
C PHE A 95 1.61 -2.32 21.85
N GLY A 96 1.58 -2.85 20.62
CA GLY A 96 0.64 -2.48 19.58
C GLY A 96 -0.14 -3.69 19.07
N LEU A 97 -1.38 -3.49 18.65
CA LEU A 97 -2.12 -4.54 17.95
C LEU A 97 -1.63 -4.58 16.50
N VAL A 98 -1.15 -5.75 16.09
CA VAL A 98 -0.65 -5.97 14.72
C VAL A 98 -1.33 -7.18 14.10
N LEU A 99 -1.53 -7.13 12.79
CA LEU A 99 -1.84 -8.31 11.99
C LEU A 99 -0.55 -8.76 11.31
N LEU A 100 0.01 -9.88 11.78
CA LEU A 100 1.17 -10.51 11.15
C LEU A 100 0.69 -11.51 10.10
N ILE A 101 1.30 -11.44 8.91
CA ILE A 101 0.90 -12.23 7.75
C ILE A 101 2.14 -12.93 7.21
N ASP A 102 2.07 -14.25 7.14
CA ASP A 102 3.04 -15.04 6.40
C ASP A 102 2.80 -14.84 4.90
N THR A 103 3.51 -13.87 4.32
CA THR A 103 3.42 -13.55 2.88
C THR A 103 3.91 -14.69 1.98
N ALA A 104 4.73 -15.62 2.48
CA ALA A 104 5.18 -16.76 1.69
C ALA A 104 4.06 -17.80 1.53
N ARG A 105 3.22 -17.96 2.56
CA ARG A 105 2.11 -18.91 2.56
C ARG A 105 0.77 -18.30 2.13
N TYR A 106 0.52 -17.07 2.54
CA TYR A 106 -0.69 -16.29 2.29
C TYR A 106 -0.31 -14.93 1.70
N PRO A 107 0.12 -14.88 0.44
CA PRO A 107 0.62 -13.65 -0.18
C PRO A 107 -0.48 -12.58 -0.22
N LEU A 108 -0.10 -11.36 0.15
CA LEU A 108 -0.97 -10.20 0.00
C LEU A 108 -0.92 -9.70 -1.43
N GLN A 109 -2.05 -9.17 -1.89
CA GLN A 109 -2.13 -8.50 -3.17
C GLN A 109 -1.72 -7.05 -2.97
N VAL A 110 -0.63 -6.65 -3.65
CA VAL A 110 -0.29 -5.24 -3.82
C VAL A 110 -1.21 -4.67 -4.88
N ARG A 111 -2.01 -3.67 -4.51
CA ARG A 111 -2.93 -2.95 -5.38
C ARG A 111 -2.45 -1.52 -5.58
N ALA A 112 -2.74 -0.98 -6.75
CA ALA A 112 -2.52 0.42 -7.05
C ALA A 112 -3.48 1.31 -6.26
N ILE A 113 -3.11 2.58 -6.13
CA ILE A 113 -4.00 3.64 -5.67
C ILE A 113 -4.11 4.63 -6.82
N HIS A 114 -5.30 4.80 -7.37
CA HIS A 114 -5.58 5.72 -8.47
C HIS A 114 -5.79 7.13 -7.94
N ARG A 115 -5.52 8.14 -8.77
CA ARG A 115 -5.78 9.54 -8.43
C ARG A 115 -6.97 10.03 -9.24
N LEU A 116 -7.88 10.75 -8.59
CA LEU A 116 -8.88 11.56 -9.24
C LEU A 116 -8.50 13.02 -9.06
N LEU A 117 -8.23 13.70 -10.17
CA LEU A 117 -7.88 15.12 -10.20
C LEU A 117 -9.16 15.93 -10.47
N HIS A 118 -9.69 16.57 -9.43
CA HIS A 118 -11.01 17.20 -9.47
C HIS A 118 -11.10 18.38 -10.44
N ARG A 119 -9.99 19.11 -10.64
CA ARG A 119 -9.95 20.40 -11.35
C ARG A 119 -9.06 20.40 -12.59
N LEU A 120 -8.69 19.22 -13.07
CA LEU A 120 -7.90 19.05 -14.28
C LEU A 120 -8.68 18.21 -15.29
N PRO A 121 -9.32 18.83 -16.30
CA PRO A 121 -9.90 18.12 -17.43
C PRO A 121 -8.83 17.38 -18.26
N VAL A 122 -9.21 16.26 -18.86
CA VAL A 122 -8.28 15.36 -19.59
C VAL A 122 -7.57 16.10 -20.73
N ASP A 123 -8.26 16.91 -21.52
CA ASP A 123 -7.68 17.66 -22.63
C ASP A 123 -6.57 18.63 -22.16
N ARG A 124 -6.77 19.28 -21.00
CA ARG A 124 -5.76 20.14 -20.38
C ARG A 124 -4.58 19.32 -19.84
N ALA A 125 -4.85 18.16 -19.25
CA ALA A 125 -3.81 17.25 -18.80
C ALA A 125 -2.92 16.83 -19.97
N LEU A 126 -3.51 16.40 -21.09
CA LEU A 126 -2.79 15.94 -22.28
C LEU A 126 -1.97 17.05 -22.94
N ARG A 127 -2.54 18.25 -23.13
CA ARG A 127 -1.81 19.41 -23.71
C ARG A 127 -0.53 19.76 -22.95
N SER A 128 -0.50 19.56 -21.63
CA SER A 128 0.70 19.84 -20.83
C SER A 128 1.83 18.83 -21.06
N LEU A 129 1.52 17.65 -21.61
CA LEU A 129 2.49 16.60 -21.92
C LEU A 129 3.09 16.76 -23.33
N GLU A 130 2.36 17.44 -24.22
CA GLU A 130 2.72 17.69 -25.62
C GLU A 130 3.72 18.86 -25.81
N GLY A 131 4.07 19.59 -24.73
CA GLY A 131 5.00 20.71 -24.78
C GLY A 131 6.44 20.29 -25.14
N PRO A 132 7.20 21.04 -25.96
CA PRO A 132 8.59 20.69 -26.31
C PRO A 132 9.60 20.94 -25.16
N PRO A 133 10.58 20.03 -24.97
CA PRO A 133 10.65 18.70 -25.55
C PRO A 133 9.56 17.79 -24.94
N GLY A 134 8.89 17.00 -25.79
CA GLY A 134 7.72 16.19 -25.41
C GLY A 134 7.98 15.38 -24.14
N SER A 135 7.30 15.75 -23.06
CA SER A 135 7.62 15.27 -21.71
C SER A 135 7.29 13.79 -21.52
N PHE A 136 6.28 13.31 -22.24
CA PHE A 136 5.84 11.92 -22.27
C PHE A 136 5.35 11.58 -23.68
N ARG A 137 5.39 10.30 -24.04
CA ARG A 137 4.63 9.78 -25.18
C ARG A 137 3.18 9.59 -24.77
N VAL A 138 2.26 10.08 -25.60
CA VAL A 138 0.81 9.95 -25.41
C VAL A 138 0.21 9.14 -26.55
N ARG A 139 -0.65 8.18 -26.23
CA ARG A 139 -1.36 7.35 -27.22
C ARG A 139 -2.74 6.93 -26.70
N THR A 140 -3.76 7.09 -27.52
CA THR A 140 -5.10 6.56 -27.21
C THR A 140 -5.08 5.03 -27.20
N VAL A 141 -5.80 4.44 -26.24
CA VAL A 141 -6.04 3.01 -26.15
C VAL A 141 -7.51 2.75 -26.41
N GLU A 142 -7.79 2.06 -27.52
CA GLU A 142 -9.14 1.69 -27.91
C GLU A 142 -9.66 0.51 -27.09
N GLY A 143 -10.97 0.51 -26.82
CA GLY A 143 -11.68 -0.57 -26.15
C GLY A 143 -12.01 -0.28 -24.67
N PRO A 144 -12.55 -1.29 -23.96
CA PRO A 144 -13.06 -1.11 -22.62
C PRO A 144 -11.94 -1.03 -21.58
N LEU A 145 -12.26 -0.56 -20.37
CA LEU A 145 -11.31 -0.41 -19.27
C LEU A 145 -10.40 -1.64 -19.02
N PRO A 146 -10.88 -2.89 -19.03
CA PRO A 146 -10.00 -4.05 -18.84
C PRO A 146 -8.86 -4.12 -19.87
N ARG A 147 -9.15 -3.83 -21.13
CA ARG A 147 -8.13 -3.81 -22.20
C ARG A 147 -7.12 -2.69 -22.01
N ALA A 148 -7.59 -1.53 -21.54
CA ALA A 148 -6.73 -0.40 -21.25
C ALA A 148 -5.81 -0.68 -20.04
N LEU A 149 -6.32 -1.37 -19.01
CA LEU A 149 -5.53 -1.82 -17.86
C LEU A 149 -4.48 -2.90 -18.23
N GLU A 150 -4.80 -3.84 -19.13
CA GLU A 150 -3.82 -4.78 -19.67
C GLU A 150 -2.69 -4.05 -20.41
N THR A 151 -3.05 -3.05 -21.21
CA THR A 151 -2.09 -2.23 -21.96
C THR A 151 -1.19 -1.44 -21.01
N LEU A 152 -1.77 -0.86 -19.95
CA LEU A 152 -1.02 -0.20 -18.87
C LEU A 152 -0.04 -1.18 -18.20
N ALA A 153 -0.49 -2.36 -17.82
CA ALA A 153 0.34 -3.37 -17.16
C ALA A 153 1.52 -3.83 -18.03
N ALA A 154 1.28 -4.10 -19.31
CA ALA A 154 2.33 -4.49 -20.26
C ALA A 154 3.36 -3.37 -20.46
N THR A 155 2.93 -2.11 -20.45
CA THR A 155 3.81 -0.95 -20.64
C THR A 155 4.63 -0.65 -19.38
N ALA A 156 3.98 -0.70 -18.21
CA ALA A 156 4.60 -0.48 -16.90
C ALA A 156 5.74 -1.47 -16.58
N ALA A 157 5.75 -2.64 -17.22
CA ALA A 157 6.85 -3.60 -17.12
C ALA A 157 8.17 -3.10 -17.73
N THR A 158 8.14 -2.06 -18.56
CA THR A 158 9.32 -1.54 -19.30
C THR A 158 9.73 -0.12 -18.91
N GLY A 159 8.98 0.54 -18.03
CA GLY A 159 9.21 1.92 -17.59
C GLY A 159 7.94 2.53 -17.01
N ASN A 160 7.99 3.82 -16.66
CA ASN A 160 6.82 4.49 -16.09
C ASN A 160 5.68 4.62 -17.10
N ALA A 161 4.48 4.29 -16.66
CA ALA A 161 3.27 4.38 -17.46
C ALA A 161 2.05 4.74 -16.61
N PHE A 162 1.15 5.51 -17.19
CA PHE A 162 -0.10 5.97 -16.59
C PHE A 162 -1.21 5.88 -17.62
N LEU A 163 -2.44 5.64 -17.16
CA LEU A 163 -3.62 5.74 -18.02
C LEU A 163 -4.48 6.91 -17.55
N LEU A 164 -4.69 7.90 -18.41
CA LEU A 164 -5.60 9.01 -18.16
C LEU A 164 -6.98 8.69 -18.71
N ALA A 165 -8.03 9.01 -17.95
CA ALA A 165 -9.42 8.80 -18.32
C ALA A 165 -10.32 9.88 -17.70
N GLY A 166 -11.51 10.08 -18.26
CA GLY A 166 -12.48 11.09 -17.80
C GLY A 166 -13.26 11.76 -18.92
N ASP A 167 -12.82 11.59 -20.17
CA ASP A 167 -13.44 12.12 -21.39
C ASP A 167 -14.11 11.01 -22.23
N GLY A 168 -14.40 9.85 -21.62
CA GLY A 168 -14.92 8.67 -22.31
C GLY A 168 -13.87 7.91 -23.15
N ARG A 169 -12.59 8.28 -23.05
CA ARG A 169 -11.47 7.59 -23.70
C ARG A 169 -10.37 7.25 -22.70
N PHE A 170 -9.44 6.41 -23.14
CA PHE A 170 -8.25 6.04 -22.38
C PHE A 170 -7.00 6.53 -23.11
N HIS A 171 -6.15 7.28 -22.40
CA HIS A 171 -4.91 7.82 -22.94
C HIS A 171 -3.73 7.23 -22.16
N LEU A 172 -2.94 6.39 -22.81
CA LEU A 172 -1.71 5.87 -22.24
C LEU A 172 -0.62 6.95 -22.34
N VAL A 173 -0.05 7.26 -21.19
CA VAL A 173 1.05 8.21 -21.01
C VAL A 173 2.25 7.42 -20.52
N ASP A 174 3.29 7.30 -21.34
CA ASP A 174 4.47 6.49 -21.04
C ASP A 174 5.75 7.10 -21.59
N ARG A 175 6.90 6.44 -21.35
CA ARG A 175 8.23 6.90 -21.80
C ARG A 175 8.49 8.37 -21.43
N PRO A 176 8.52 8.69 -20.13
CA PRO A 176 8.94 10.02 -19.71
C PRO A 176 10.30 10.39 -20.27
N ASP A 177 10.48 11.67 -20.60
CA ASP A 177 11.78 12.24 -20.92
C ASP A 177 12.76 12.07 -19.73
N GLU A 178 13.94 11.53 -19.99
CA GLU A 178 14.91 11.21 -18.92
C GLU A 178 15.46 12.47 -18.25
N ASP A 179 15.68 13.54 -19.03
CA ASP A 179 16.15 14.83 -18.53
C ASP A 179 15.10 15.50 -17.65
N LEU A 180 13.82 15.35 -17.99
CA LEU A 180 12.71 15.78 -17.15
C LEU A 180 12.72 15.05 -15.81
N LEU A 181 12.80 13.70 -15.81
CA LEU A 181 12.86 12.93 -14.57
C LEU A 181 14.07 13.30 -13.72
N ALA A 182 15.23 13.53 -14.34
CA ALA A 182 16.45 13.93 -13.64
C ALA A 182 16.33 15.28 -12.92
N ARG A 183 15.53 16.21 -13.47
CA ARG A 183 15.29 17.54 -12.87
C ARG A 183 14.16 17.56 -11.84
N THR A 184 13.18 16.66 -11.93
CA THR A 184 11.99 16.67 -11.06
C THR A 184 12.07 15.67 -9.91
N VAL A 185 12.68 14.50 -10.13
CA VAL A 185 12.77 13.45 -9.12
C VAL A 185 14.04 13.61 -8.29
N ARG A 186 13.88 13.67 -6.96
CA ARG A 186 14.99 13.79 -6.01
C ARG A 186 16.06 12.70 -6.20
N ALA A 187 17.33 13.08 -6.15
CA ALA A 187 18.47 12.20 -6.43
C ALA A 187 19.03 11.46 -5.20
N ASP A 188 18.64 11.83 -3.98
CA ASP A 188 19.10 11.24 -2.72
C ASP A 188 18.38 9.94 -2.34
N ARG A 189 17.67 9.32 -3.28
CA ARG A 189 16.93 8.05 -3.11
C ARG A 189 17.45 6.98 -4.07
N PRO A 190 17.36 5.68 -3.70
CA PRO A 190 17.76 4.58 -4.58
C PRO A 190 17.06 4.62 -5.94
N ALA A 191 17.72 4.11 -6.98
CA ALA A 191 17.18 4.10 -8.34
C ALA A 191 15.80 3.44 -8.43
N ALA A 192 15.61 2.31 -7.73
CA ALA A 192 14.31 1.61 -7.68
C ALA A 192 13.19 2.49 -7.09
N TRP A 193 13.49 3.34 -6.11
CA TRP A 193 12.52 4.28 -5.53
C TRP A 193 12.18 5.41 -6.51
N ARG A 194 13.21 5.94 -7.19
CA ARG A 194 13.06 7.02 -8.18
C ARG A 194 12.23 6.60 -9.39
N ALA A 195 12.33 5.32 -9.77
CA ALA A 195 11.61 4.74 -10.89
C ALA A 195 10.16 4.32 -10.57
N LEU A 196 9.68 4.46 -9.32
CA LEU A 196 8.30 4.11 -8.99
C LEU A 196 7.30 5.03 -9.69
N ASP A 197 6.22 4.47 -10.24
CA ASP A 197 5.13 5.24 -10.86
C ASP A 197 4.57 6.31 -9.91
N ALA A 198 4.39 5.99 -8.63
CA ALA A 198 3.93 6.95 -7.64
C ALA A 198 4.91 8.11 -7.42
N THR A 199 6.23 7.83 -7.47
CA THR A 199 7.27 8.87 -7.38
C THR A 199 7.21 9.78 -8.59
N VAL A 200 7.20 9.21 -9.80
CA VAL A 200 7.18 9.96 -11.06
C VAL A 200 5.89 10.76 -11.20
N LEU A 201 4.75 10.16 -10.85
CA LEU A 201 3.46 10.85 -10.84
C LEU A 201 3.49 12.07 -9.95
N HIS A 202 3.89 11.93 -8.68
CA HIS A 202 3.87 13.06 -7.76
C HIS A 202 4.89 14.13 -8.16
N ALA A 203 6.17 13.77 -8.31
CA ALA A 203 7.22 14.74 -8.54
C ALA A 203 7.15 15.40 -9.93
N THR A 204 6.81 14.63 -10.97
CA THR A 204 6.90 15.10 -12.36
C THR A 204 5.54 15.58 -12.88
N LEU A 205 4.50 14.77 -12.74
CA LEU A 205 3.19 15.12 -13.29
C LEU A 205 2.43 16.08 -12.38
N LEU A 206 2.22 15.73 -11.10
CA LEU A 206 1.44 16.55 -10.17
C LEU A 206 2.16 17.85 -9.80
N ASP A 207 3.38 17.76 -9.28
CA ASP A 207 4.09 18.92 -8.71
C ASP A 207 4.66 19.84 -9.81
N HIS A 208 5.30 19.26 -10.83
CA HIS A 208 6.04 20.04 -11.83
C HIS A 208 5.19 20.47 -13.03
N LEU A 209 4.56 19.51 -13.73
CA LEU A 209 3.84 19.79 -14.99
C LEU A 209 2.43 20.36 -14.76
N TRP A 210 1.63 19.72 -13.91
CA TRP A 210 0.23 20.13 -13.66
C TRP A 210 0.10 21.13 -12.50
N ARG A 211 1.10 21.20 -11.61
CA ARG A 211 1.14 22.06 -10.43
C ARG A 211 -0.11 21.93 -9.55
N ILE A 212 -0.47 20.67 -9.26
CA ILE A 212 -1.64 20.32 -8.46
C ILE A 212 -1.22 20.05 -7.01
N PRO A 213 -1.76 20.79 -6.02
CA PRO A 213 -1.54 20.50 -4.62
C PRO A 213 -2.01 19.09 -4.20
N ASP A 214 -1.25 18.42 -3.33
CA ASP A 214 -1.64 17.14 -2.72
C ASP A 214 -2.55 17.37 -1.50
N ASP A 215 -3.77 17.83 -1.77
CA ASP A 215 -4.83 18.02 -0.77
C ASP A 215 -6.18 17.47 -1.26
N PRO A 216 -7.14 17.21 -0.36
CA PRO A 216 -8.45 16.62 -0.71
C PRO A 216 -9.33 17.49 -1.62
N GLU A 217 -9.06 18.79 -1.74
CA GLU A 217 -9.80 19.68 -2.66
C GLU A 217 -9.38 19.45 -4.12
N HIS A 218 -8.13 19.01 -4.32
CA HIS A 218 -7.53 18.83 -5.64
C HIS A 218 -7.41 17.36 -6.06
N ILE A 219 -7.13 16.45 -5.11
CA ILE A 219 -6.84 15.04 -5.38
C ILE A 219 -7.62 14.12 -4.42
N ALA A 220 -8.39 13.20 -5.00
CA ALA A 220 -8.90 12.04 -4.28
C ALA A 220 -8.10 10.77 -4.64
N TYR A 221 -7.98 9.86 -3.66
CA TYR A 221 -7.26 8.60 -3.78
C TYR A 221 -8.27 7.44 -3.80
N ILE A 222 -8.32 6.69 -4.91
CA ILE A 222 -9.34 5.67 -5.16
C ILE A 222 -8.67 4.32 -5.44
N HIS A 223 -9.10 3.27 -4.75
CA HIS A 223 -8.50 1.92 -4.89
C HIS A 223 -9.08 1.09 -6.04
N ASP A 224 -10.24 1.48 -6.56
CA ASP A 224 -10.91 0.80 -7.67
C ASP A 224 -10.82 1.63 -8.96
N ALA A 225 -10.31 1.02 -10.03
CA ALA A 225 -10.07 1.71 -11.29
C ALA A 225 -11.40 2.17 -11.94
N GLN A 226 -12.44 1.34 -11.89
CA GLN A 226 -13.73 1.66 -12.50
C GLN A 226 -14.41 2.82 -11.78
N ALA A 227 -14.36 2.83 -10.45
CA ALA A 227 -14.85 3.94 -9.63
C ALA A 227 -14.09 5.24 -9.92
N ALA A 228 -12.76 5.17 -10.10
CA ALA A 228 -11.96 6.35 -10.43
C ALA A 228 -12.37 6.95 -11.78
N VAL A 229 -12.52 6.12 -12.81
CA VAL A 229 -12.97 6.55 -14.16
C VAL A 229 -14.37 7.15 -14.09
N ALA A 230 -15.33 6.43 -13.48
CA ALA A 230 -16.71 6.88 -13.39
C ALA A 230 -16.86 8.21 -12.63
N GLN A 231 -16.05 8.45 -11.59
CA GLN A 231 -16.04 9.73 -10.89
C GLN A 231 -15.41 10.85 -11.73
N ALA A 232 -14.33 10.56 -12.47
CA ALA A 232 -13.72 11.54 -13.36
C ALA A 232 -14.70 12.00 -14.45
N GLU A 233 -15.38 11.07 -15.11
CA GLU A 233 -16.39 11.37 -16.14
C GLU A 233 -17.57 12.16 -15.56
N ARG A 234 -18.06 11.77 -14.37
CA ARG A 234 -19.18 12.44 -13.71
C ARG A 234 -18.87 13.89 -13.33
N HIS A 235 -17.65 14.16 -12.91
CA HIS A 235 -17.25 15.46 -12.34
C HIS A 235 -16.40 16.31 -13.29
N GLY A 236 -16.14 15.85 -14.53
CA GLY A 236 -15.31 16.55 -15.51
C GLY A 236 -13.83 16.65 -15.10
N GLY A 237 -13.36 15.71 -14.27
CA GLY A 237 -11.97 15.62 -13.83
C GLY A 237 -11.14 14.63 -14.65
N THR A 238 -9.96 14.29 -14.15
CA THR A 238 -9.09 13.26 -14.73
C THR A 238 -8.82 12.15 -13.73
N ALA A 239 -9.12 10.91 -14.09
CA ALA A 239 -8.60 9.74 -13.42
C ALA A 239 -7.19 9.43 -13.95
N VAL A 240 -6.22 9.31 -13.05
CA VAL A 240 -4.88 8.78 -13.32
C VAL A 240 -4.81 7.38 -12.75
N LEU A 241 -4.80 6.38 -13.63
CA LEU A 241 -4.69 4.97 -13.26
C LEU A 241 -3.22 4.53 -13.31
N LEU A 242 -2.82 3.75 -12.32
CA LEU A 242 -1.44 3.27 -12.12
C LEU A 242 -1.44 1.75 -12.16
N HIS A 243 -0.28 1.18 -12.52
CA HIS A 243 -0.02 -0.24 -12.31
C HIS A 243 0.43 -0.47 -10.84
N PRO A 244 0.01 -1.56 -10.18
CA PRO A 244 0.50 -1.87 -8.85
C PRO A 244 2.02 -2.06 -8.85
N VAL A 245 2.71 -1.53 -7.83
CA VAL A 245 4.13 -1.84 -7.64
C VAL A 245 4.29 -3.33 -7.32
N ARG A 246 5.37 -3.93 -7.82
CA ARG A 246 5.70 -5.31 -7.53
C ARG A 246 6.14 -5.48 -6.07
N GLU A 247 5.74 -6.58 -5.45
CA GLU A 247 6.02 -6.85 -4.03
C GLU A 247 7.52 -6.92 -3.72
N ASP A 248 8.32 -7.50 -4.62
CA ASP A 248 9.77 -7.60 -4.48
C ASP A 248 10.43 -6.22 -4.37
N VAL A 249 10.01 -5.25 -5.19
CA VAL A 249 10.49 -3.87 -5.11
C VAL A 249 10.16 -3.23 -3.76
N VAL A 250 8.95 -3.45 -3.22
CA VAL A 250 8.58 -2.95 -1.89
C VAL A 250 9.51 -3.56 -0.83
N ARG A 251 9.71 -4.88 -0.87
CA ARG A 251 10.51 -5.62 0.11
C ARG A 251 11.97 -5.16 0.07
N ASP A 252 12.53 -4.95 -1.11
CA ASP A 252 13.92 -4.54 -1.28
C ASP A 252 14.16 -3.10 -0.84
N LEU A 253 13.23 -2.18 -1.10
CA LEU A 253 13.31 -0.81 -0.58
C LEU A 253 13.20 -0.78 0.95
N ALA A 254 12.31 -1.58 1.52
CA ALA A 254 12.17 -1.66 2.96
C ALA A 254 13.40 -2.25 3.66
N ARG A 255 14.05 -3.27 3.07
CA ARG A 255 15.34 -3.81 3.56
C ARG A 255 16.46 -2.78 3.56
N GLN A 256 16.40 -1.78 2.67
CA GLN A 256 17.33 -0.65 2.63
C GLN A 256 16.96 0.45 3.65
N GLY A 257 15.91 0.26 4.46
CA GLY A 257 15.41 1.27 5.39
C GLY A 257 14.73 2.45 4.70
N VAL A 258 14.33 2.32 3.43
CA VAL A 258 13.71 3.39 2.65
C VAL A 258 12.19 3.27 2.71
N THR A 259 11.53 4.32 3.19
CA THR A 259 10.07 4.41 3.15
C THR A 259 9.56 4.64 1.73
N MET A 260 8.52 3.90 1.35
CA MET A 260 7.82 4.08 0.08
C MET A 260 7.23 5.51 -0.05
N PRO A 261 7.05 6.03 -1.28
CA PRO A 261 6.32 7.28 -1.49
C PRO A 261 4.92 7.20 -0.87
N ARG A 262 4.37 8.34 -0.43
CA ARG A 262 3.00 8.35 0.13
C ARG A 262 2.02 7.83 -0.92
N LYS A 263 1.05 7.02 -0.46
CA LYS A 263 -0.04 6.48 -1.31
C LYS A 263 0.48 5.73 -2.55
N SER A 264 1.61 5.01 -2.42
CA SER A 264 2.18 4.18 -3.48
C SER A 264 1.60 2.76 -3.51
N THR A 265 1.16 2.24 -2.37
CA THR A 265 0.79 0.82 -2.20
C THR A 265 -0.45 0.66 -1.35
N SER A 266 -1.31 -0.28 -1.74
CA SER A 266 -2.39 -0.80 -0.90
C SER A 266 -2.29 -2.31 -0.83
N PHE A 267 -2.14 -2.87 0.36
CA PHE A 267 -2.17 -4.31 0.58
C PHE A 267 -3.59 -4.79 0.87
N GLY A 268 -3.98 -5.90 0.28
CA GLY A 268 -5.25 -6.56 0.57
C GLY A 268 -5.17 -8.09 0.48
N PRO A 269 -6.19 -8.82 0.98
CA PRO A 269 -7.38 -8.30 1.68
C PRO A 269 -7.05 -7.72 3.06
N LYS A 270 -7.85 -6.76 3.54
CA LYS A 270 -7.70 -6.19 4.89
C LYS A 270 -8.71 -6.83 5.84
N PRO A 271 -8.37 -7.03 7.13
CA PRO A 271 -9.35 -7.44 8.11
C PRO A 271 -10.42 -6.35 8.24
N ALA A 272 -11.67 -6.74 8.49
CA ALA A 272 -12.72 -5.77 8.72
C ALA A 272 -12.45 -4.98 10.01
N THR A 273 -12.74 -3.69 9.95
CA THR A 273 -12.51 -2.78 11.08
C THR A 273 -13.39 -3.18 12.25
N GLY A 274 -12.83 -3.18 13.46
CA GLY A 274 -13.57 -3.47 14.69
C GLY A 274 -13.74 -4.95 15.04
N LEU A 275 -13.29 -5.89 14.19
CA LEU A 275 -13.33 -7.33 14.52
C LEU A 275 -12.50 -7.68 15.76
N VAL A 276 -11.34 -7.03 15.90
CA VAL A 276 -10.47 -7.14 17.07
C VAL A 276 -10.05 -5.74 17.45
N LEU A 277 -10.31 -5.38 18.70
CA LEU A 277 -9.86 -4.16 19.33
C LEU A 277 -8.99 -4.54 20.52
N ARG A 278 -7.92 -3.79 20.73
CA ARG A 278 -7.06 -3.95 21.89
C ARG A 278 -7.52 -2.99 22.97
N ASP A 279 -7.88 -3.54 24.12
CA ASP A 279 -8.07 -2.74 25.33
C ASP A 279 -6.71 -2.26 25.86
N LEU A 280 -6.68 -1.02 26.31
CA LEU A 280 -5.51 -0.37 26.91
C LEU A 280 -5.57 -0.39 28.44
N MET A 281 -6.74 -0.70 29.01
CA MET A 281 -6.92 -0.89 30.44
C MET A 281 -6.48 -2.32 30.81
N ARG A 282 -5.68 -2.44 31.87
CA ARG A 282 -5.43 -3.74 32.52
C ARG A 282 -6.61 -4.04 33.43
N ASP A 283 -7.27 -5.17 33.24
CA ASP A 283 -7.91 -5.91 34.34
C ASP A 283 -6.83 -6.71 35.10
#